data_AF-C8W4L0-F1
#
_entry.id   AF-C8W4L0-F1
#
_cell.length_a   1.000
_cell.length_b   1.000
_cell.length_c   1.000
_cell.angle_alpha   90.00
_cell.angle_beta   90.00
_cell.angle_gamma   90.00
#
_symmetry.space_group_name_H-M   'P 1'
#
loop_
_entity.id
_entity.type
_entity.pdbx_description
1 polymer ?
#
loop_
_entity_poly.entity_id
_entity_poly.type
_entity_poly.pdbx_seq_one_letter_code
_entity_poly.pdbx_strand_id
1 'polypeptide(L)'
;MDFFTDWINDWIKGVLIDGILGNLNGLFANVNNQVGEIATQVGTTLAAMDIGPLLGLWLQSFLIQVIVLALNIAVFGRMIEIYLLTSLAPIPFATVVNREIGHMGHNYFKSLLAVAFQGILMLVCVAIYAVLVQNIAIGGDPIGAIWSYIGYTVLLCFTLFKTGSLAKSIFGAHYLAKPFRWTYEGKLLKA
;
A
#
# COMPACT_ATOMS: atom_id res chain seq x y z
N MET A 1 -22.40 -17.24 45.71
CA MET A 1 -22.71 -17.30 44.26
C MET A 1 -21.47 -17.59 43.42
N ASP A 2 -20.25 -17.38 43.96
CA ASP A 2 -18.96 -17.71 43.34
C ASP A 2 -18.87 -19.08 42.68
N PHE A 3 -19.25 -20.15 43.39
CA PHE A 3 -19.07 -21.50 42.88
C PHE A 3 -19.69 -21.74 41.49
N PHE A 4 -20.90 -21.23 41.28
CA PHE A 4 -21.61 -21.41 40.02
C PHE A 4 -21.01 -20.55 38.89
N THR A 5 -20.63 -19.33 39.21
CA THR A 5 -20.02 -18.41 38.24
C THR A 5 -18.62 -18.87 37.84
N ASP A 6 -17.83 -19.41 38.76
CA ASP A 6 -16.49 -19.94 38.50
C ASP A 6 -16.55 -21.22 37.66
N TRP A 7 -17.47 -22.14 38.02
CA TRP A 7 -17.68 -23.37 37.26
C TRP A 7 -18.08 -23.10 35.80
N ILE A 8 -18.98 -22.14 35.56
CA ILE A 8 -19.34 -21.73 34.20
C ILE A 8 -18.17 -21.04 33.50
N ASN A 9 -17.41 -20.19 34.19
CA ASN A 9 -16.30 -19.45 33.59
C ASN A 9 -15.22 -20.40 33.05
N ASP A 10 -14.86 -21.41 33.83
CA ASP A 10 -13.83 -22.38 33.44
C ASP A 10 -14.31 -23.31 32.33
N TRP A 11 -15.59 -23.72 32.36
CA TRP A 11 -16.17 -24.51 31.28
C TRP A 11 -16.18 -23.74 29.94
N ILE A 12 -16.63 -22.48 29.95
CA ILE A 12 -16.64 -21.64 28.75
C ILE A 12 -15.22 -21.38 28.24
N LYS A 13 -14.28 -21.09 29.14
CA LYS A 13 -12.86 -20.88 28.77
C LYS A 13 -12.26 -22.11 28.12
N GLY A 14 -12.49 -23.32 28.67
CA GLY A 14 -12.00 -24.57 28.08
C GLY A 14 -12.53 -24.77 26.67
N VAL A 15 -13.85 -24.66 26.48
CA VAL A 15 -14.48 -24.82 25.15
C VAL A 15 -13.96 -23.80 24.14
N LEU A 16 -13.83 -22.53 24.53
CA LEU A 16 -13.35 -21.47 23.65
C LEU A 16 -11.87 -21.59 23.33
N ILE A 17 -11.03 -21.87 24.34
CA ILE A 17 -9.58 -22.02 24.15
C ILE A 17 -9.30 -23.24 23.29
N ASP A 18 -9.91 -24.38 23.57
CA ASP A 18 -9.72 -25.60 22.80
C ASP A 18 -10.27 -25.47 21.38
N GLY A 19 -11.42 -24.80 21.21
CA GLY A 19 -12.00 -24.51 19.90
C GLY A 19 -11.12 -23.58 19.05
N ILE A 20 -10.60 -22.50 19.63
CA ILE A 20 -9.71 -21.55 18.95
C ILE A 20 -8.37 -22.22 18.63
N LEU A 21 -7.76 -22.91 19.60
CA LEU A 21 -6.49 -23.61 19.41
C LEU A 21 -6.63 -24.74 18.40
N GLY A 22 -7.72 -25.49 18.42
CA GLY A 22 -8.01 -26.53 17.43
C GLY A 22 -8.09 -25.95 16.01
N ASN A 23 -8.81 -24.85 15.83
CA ASN A 23 -8.90 -24.17 14.53
C ASN A 23 -7.54 -23.60 14.09
N LEU A 24 -6.83 -22.90 14.98
CA LEU A 24 -5.51 -22.35 14.68
C LEU A 24 -4.51 -23.47 14.31
N ASN A 25 -4.44 -24.54 15.10
CA ASN A 25 -3.56 -25.68 14.81
C ASN A 25 -3.92 -26.34 13.48
N GLY A 26 -5.22 -26.47 13.16
CA GLY A 26 -5.68 -26.95 11.86
C GLY A 26 -5.25 -26.04 10.72
N LEU A 27 -5.40 -24.72 10.86
CA LEU A 27 -4.95 -23.74 9.87
C LEU A 27 -3.43 -23.79 9.67
N PHE A 28 -2.65 -23.83 10.74
CA PHE A 28 -1.19 -23.93 10.64
C PHE A 28 -0.73 -25.23 10.00
N ALA A 29 -1.38 -26.37 10.33
CA ALA A 29 -1.08 -27.64 9.69
C ALA A 29 -1.36 -27.60 8.18
N ASN A 30 -2.52 -27.06 7.79
CA ASN A 30 -2.90 -26.93 6.38
C ASN A 30 -1.95 -26.00 5.62
N VAL A 31 -1.60 -24.84 6.18
CA VAL A 31 -0.65 -23.90 5.57
C VAL A 31 0.73 -24.54 5.44
N ASN A 32 1.22 -25.22 6.48
CA ASN A 32 2.53 -25.85 6.44
C ASN A 32 2.61 -26.97 5.39
N ASN A 33 1.56 -27.77 5.27
CA ASN A 33 1.47 -28.81 4.24
C ASN A 33 1.44 -28.21 2.83
N GLN A 34 0.60 -27.18 2.59
CA GLN A 34 0.55 -26.49 1.31
C GLN A 34 1.88 -25.82 0.94
N VAL A 35 2.56 -25.19 1.90
CA VAL A 35 3.89 -24.60 1.66
C VAL A 35 4.92 -25.67 1.34
N GLY A 36 4.87 -26.83 2.00
CA GLY A 36 5.72 -27.98 1.69
C GLY A 36 5.50 -28.54 0.28
N GLU A 37 4.23 -28.66 -0.14
CA GLU A 37 3.85 -29.05 -1.50
C GLU A 37 4.31 -28.03 -2.54
N ILE A 38 4.11 -26.74 -2.29
CA ILE A 38 4.57 -25.66 -3.19
C ILE A 38 6.09 -25.68 -3.30
N ALA A 39 6.82 -25.84 -2.20
CA ALA A 39 8.28 -25.87 -2.21
C ALA A 39 8.82 -27.04 -3.04
N THR A 40 8.21 -28.22 -2.93
CA THR A 40 8.55 -29.39 -3.74
C THR A 40 8.16 -29.21 -5.21
N GLN A 41 7.01 -28.63 -5.50
CA GLN A 41 6.57 -28.30 -6.86
C GLN A 41 7.49 -27.26 -7.54
N VAL A 42 7.91 -26.22 -6.82
CA VAL A 42 8.85 -25.22 -7.31
C VAL A 42 10.22 -25.86 -7.58
N GLY A 43 10.73 -26.68 -6.66
CA GLY A 43 12.02 -27.36 -6.83
C GLY A 43 12.05 -28.30 -8.04
N THR A 44 11.00 -29.09 -8.25
CA THR A 44 10.87 -29.98 -9.41
C THR A 44 10.72 -29.20 -10.72
N THR A 45 9.96 -28.10 -10.72
CA THR A 45 9.81 -27.23 -11.89
C THR A 45 11.13 -26.57 -12.27
N LEU A 46 11.87 -26.02 -11.31
CA LEU A 46 13.18 -25.41 -11.57
C LEU A 46 14.21 -26.44 -12.05
N ALA A 47 14.22 -27.65 -11.50
CA ALA A 47 15.13 -28.71 -11.91
C ALA A 47 14.87 -29.22 -13.34
N ALA A 48 13.63 -29.09 -13.83
CA ALA A 48 13.24 -29.45 -15.19
C ALA A 48 13.53 -28.36 -16.22
N MET A 49 13.86 -27.13 -15.80
CA MET A 49 14.09 -25.99 -16.69
C MET A 49 15.54 -25.92 -17.17
N ASP A 50 15.72 -25.49 -18.42
CA ASP A 50 17.04 -25.24 -19.01
C ASP A 50 17.73 -24.01 -18.37
N ILE A 51 19.06 -23.90 -18.55
CA ILE A 51 19.88 -22.82 -17.99
C ILE A 51 19.40 -21.43 -18.45
N GLY A 52 18.92 -21.30 -19.70
CA GLY A 52 18.44 -20.03 -20.24
C GLY A 52 17.24 -19.44 -19.47
N PRO A 53 16.12 -20.17 -19.34
CA PRO A 53 14.99 -19.79 -18.50
C PRO A 53 15.35 -19.56 -17.02
N LEU A 54 16.29 -20.32 -16.46
CA LEU A 54 16.74 -20.18 -15.07
C LEU A 54 17.40 -18.82 -14.82
N LEU A 55 18.26 -18.36 -15.74
CA LEU A 55 18.86 -17.02 -15.67
C LEU A 55 17.80 -15.91 -15.80
N GLY A 56 16.78 -16.13 -16.63
CA GLY A 56 15.62 -15.23 -16.75
C GLY A 56 14.86 -15.09 -15.43
N LEU A 57 14.55 -16.21 -14.77
CA LEU A 57 13.88 -16.25 -13.46
C LEU A 57 14.71 -15.58 -12.36
N TRP A 58 16.03 -15.76 -12.37
CA TRP A 58 16.93 -15.10 -11.42
C TRP A 58 16.88 -13.57 -11.58
N LEU A 59 16.98 -13.08 -12.83
CA LEU A 59 16.88 -11.65 -13.12
C LEU A 59 15.50 -11.07 -12.76
N GLN A 60 14.43 -11.80 -13.07
CA GLN A 60 13.06 -11.44 -12.71
C GLN A 60 12.88 -11.33 -11.18
N SER A 61 13.45 -12.26 -10.42
CA SER A 61 13.41 -12.25 -8.95
C SER A 61 14.12 -11.02 -8.36
N PHE A 62 15.24 -10.63 -8.96
CA PHE A 62 15.95 -9.39 -8.59
C PHE A 62 15.10 -8.14 -8.87
N LEU A 63 14.43 -8.07 -10.02
CA LEU A 63 13.56 -6.93 -10.35
C LEU A 63 12.40 -6.79 -9.37
N ILE A 64 11.77 -7.89 -8.96
CA ILE A 64 10.69 -7.85 -7.97
C ILE A 64 11.19 -7.26 -6.64
N GLN A 65 12.37 -7.65 -6.16
CA GLN A 65 12.96 -7.10 -4.93
C GLN A 65 13.15 -5.58 -5.02
N VAL A 66 13.65 -5.09 -6.15
CA VAL A 66 13.84 -3.64 -6.38
C VAL A 66 12.50 -2.90 -6.38
N ILE A 67 11.46 -3.47 -7.00
CA ILE A 67 10.14 -2.83 -7.08
C ILE A 67 9.42 -2.83 -5.72
N VAL A 68 9.53 -3.91 -4.94
CA VAL A 68 8.95 -3.98 -3.58
C VAL A 68 9.66 -2.98 -2.64
N LEU A 69 10.97 -2.78 -2.79
CA LEU A 69 11.69 -1.70 -2.11
C LEU A 69 11.15 -0.32 -2.49
N ALA A 70 10.96 -0.07 -3.80
CA ALA A 70 10.39 1.19 -4.27
C ALA A 70 8.97 1.44 -3.74
N LEU A 71 8.14 0.39 -3.64
CA LEU A 71 6.80 0.46 -3.05
C LEU A 71 6.85 0.85 -1.56
N ASN A 72 7.75 0.25 -0.78
CA ASN A 72 7.92 0.63 0.63
C ASN A 72 8.29 2.11 0.74
N ILE A 73 9.28 2.58 -0.03
CA ILE A 73 9.69 3.99 -0.04
C ILE A 73 8.51 4.89 -0.44
N ALA A 74 7.73 4.51 -1.45
CA ALA A 74 6.57 5.28 -1.91
C ALA A 74 5.51 5.42 -0.80
N VAL A 75 5.17 4.33 -0.10
CA VAL A 75 4.18 4.34 0.99
C VAL A 75 4.68 5.15 2.18
N PHE A 76 5.95 4.98 2.60
CA PHE A 76 6.53 5.78 3.68
C PHE A 76 6.58 7.27 3.33
N GLY A 77 6.99 7.60 2.10
CA GLY A 77 6.99 8.99 1.62
C GLY A 77 5.59 9.62 1.65
N ARG A 78 4.55 8.84 1.33
CA ARG A 78 3.15 9.30 1.38
C ARG A 78 2.63 9.46 2.81
N MET A 79 3.00 8.56 3.72
CA MET A 79 2.66 8.71 5.14
C MET A 79 3.23 9.99 5.74
N ILE A 80 4.51 10.30 5.46
CA ILE A 80 5.17 11.49 6.01
C ILE A 80 4.43 12.78 5.60
N GLU A 81 3.98 12.88 4.36
CA GLU A 81 3.22 14.03 3.86
C GLU A 81 1.88 14.22 4.61
N ILE A 82 1.13 13.12 4.83
CA ILE A 82 -0.14 13.13 5.56
C ILE A 82 0.07 13.57 7.01
N TYR A 83 1.10 13.07 7.68
CA TYR A 83 1.42 13.43 9.07
C TYR A 83 1.83 14.89 9.21
N LEU A 84 2.66 15.39 8.28
CA LEU A 84 3.14 16.77 8.33
C LEU A 84 1.99 17.78 8.14
N LEU A 85 1.07 17.52 7.21
CA LEU A 85 -0.08 18.40 6.98
C LEU A 85 -1.13 18.34 8.09
N THR A 86 -1.32 17.17 8.72
CA THR A 86 -2.25 17.01 9.84
C THR A 86 -1.71 17.62 11.13
N SER A 87 -0.40 17.53 11.37
CA SER A 87 0.27 18.16 12.53
C SER A 87 0.22 19.68 12.49
N LEU A 88 0.29 20.28 11.29
CA LEU A 88 0.21 21.73 11.09
C LEU A 88 -1.21 22.29 11.08
N ALA A 89 -2.25 21.46 11.21
CA ALA A 89 -3.65 21.87 11.18
C ALA A 89 -4.09 22.92 12.22
N PRO A 90 -3.54 22.99 13.46
CA PRO A 90 -4.00 23.95 14.46
C PRO A 90 -3.75 25.42 14.09
N ILE A 91 -2.65 25.70 13.37
CA ILE A 91 -2.21 27.07 13.09
C ILE A 91 -3.16 27.79 12.11
N PRO A 92 -3.54 27.20 10.96
CA PRO A 92 -4.49 27.80 10.04
C PRO A 92 -5.93 27.74 10.55
N PHE A 93 -6.25 26.77 11.43
CA PHE A 93 -7.60 26.69 12.01
C PHE A 93 -7.87 27.87 12.96
N ALA A 94 -6.85 28.34 13.68
CA ALA A 94 -6.93 29.56 14.48
C ALA A 94 -7.14 30.83 13.61
N THR A 95 -6.66 30.84 12.35
CA THR A 95 -6.80 32.00 11.46
C THR A 95 -8.13 32.04 10.69
N VAL A 96 -8.96 30.98 10.74
CA VAL A 96 -10.31 30.95 10.14
C VAL A 96 -11.26 31.96 10.80
N VAL A 97 -11.06 32.25 12.09
CA VAL A 97 -11.97 33.12 12.87
C VAL A 97 -11.83 34.60 12.51
N ASN A 98 -10.70 35.03 11.92
CA ASN A 98 -10.51 36.42 11.52
C ASN A 98 -10.97 36.67 10.08
N ARG A 99 -11.81 37.70 9.83
CA ARG A 99 -12.36 37.99 8.48
C ARG A 99 -11.28 38.46 7.49
N GLU A 100 -10.16 38.96 7.98
CA GLU A 100 -9.07 39.54 7.18
C GLU A 100 -8.07 38.49 6.68
N ILE A 101 -7.84 37.44 7.47
CA ILE A 101 -6.88 36.36 7.23
C ILE A 101 -7.58 35.01 6.98
N GLY A 102 -8.91 34.96 7.14
CA GLY A 102 -9.73 33.76 7.02
C GLY A 102 -9.67 33.11 5.64
N HIS A 103 -9.32 33.86 4.59
CA HIS A 103 -9.07 33.28 3.27
C HIS A 103 -7.92 32.25 3.29
N MET A 104 -6.88 32.49 4.09
CA MET A 104 -5.77 31.56 4.29
C MET A 104 -6.23 30.26 4.99
N GLY A 105 -7.06 30.40 6.03
CA GLY A 105 -7.64 29.27 6.76
C GLY A 105 -8.59 28.43 5.92
N HIS A 106 -9.48 29.07 5.14
CA HIS A 106 -10.39 28.37 4.22
C HIS A 106 -9.67 27.54 3.15
N ASN A 107 -8.50 27.98 2.69
CA ASN A 107 -7.73 27.24 1.71
C ASN A 107 -6.92 26.08 2.32
N TYR A 108 -6.48 26.20 3.57
CA TYR A 108 -5.91 25.08 4.32
C TYR A 108 -6.96 24.00 4.60
N PHE A 109 -8.21 24.37 4.89
CA PHE A 109 -9.30 23.43 5.06
C PHE A 109 -9.53 22.59 3.79
N LYS A 110 -9.45 23.20 2.60
CA LYS A 110 -9.49 22.47 1.32
C LYS A 110 -8.32 21.50 1.17
N SER A 111 -7.12 21.87 1.63
CA SER A 111 -5.94 20.99 1.63
C SER A 111 -6.10 19.81 2.59
N LEU A 112 -6.67 20.04 3.77
CA LEU A 112 -6.92 19.00 4.78
C LEU A 112 -7.96 17.98 4.28
N LEU A 113 -9.03 18.46 3.65
CA LEU A 113 -10.01 17.61 2.97
C LEU A 113 -9.40 16.85 1.78
N ALA A 114 -8.52 17.48 1.01
CA ALA A 114 -7.81 16.81 -0.08
C ALA A 114 -6.93 15.67 0.43
N VAL A 115 -6.19 15.86 1.52
CA VAL A 115 -5.33 14.83 2.11
C VAL A 115 -6.13 13.68 2.71
N ALA A 116 -7.27 13.96 3.35
CA ALA A 116 -8.18 12.92 3.83
C ALA A 116 -8.71 12.06 2.66
N PHE A 117 -9.09 12.70 1.55
CA PHE A 117 -9.50 11.98 0.34
C PHE A 117 -8.34 11.22 -0.33
N GLN A 118 -7.13 11.78 -0.30
CA GLN A 118 -5.92 11.12 -0.78
C GLN A 118 -5.67 9.78 -0.08
N GLY A 119 -5.86 9.73 1.25
CA GLY A 119 -5.74 8.49 2.02
C GLY A 119 -6.76 7.43 1.59
N ILE A 120 -7.99 7.83 1.29
CA ILE A 120 -9.03 6.93 0.78
C ILE A 120 -8.65 6.39 -0.61
N LEU A 121 -8.16 7.25 -1.50
CA LEU A 121 -7.71 6.82 -2.84
C LEU A 121 -6.54 5.82 -2.77
N MET A 122 -5.63 5.97 -1.80
CA MET A 122 -4.54 5.00 -1.58
C MET A 122 -5.08 3.60 -1.27
N LEU A 123 -6.14 3.48 -0.45
CA LEU A 123 -6.77 2.19 -0.15
C LEU A 123 -7.42 1.56 -1.39
N VAL A 124 -8.07 2.38 -2.22
CA VAL A 124 -8.69 1.92 -3.49
C VAL A 124 -7.62 1.40 -4.46
N CYS A 125 -6.49 2.09 -4.60
CA CYS A 125 -5.38 1.64 -5.45
C CYS A 125 -4.86 0.25 -5.03
N VAL A 126 -4.70 0.01 -3.73
CA VAL A 126 -4.26 -1.30 -3.21
C VAL A 126 -5.33 -2.37 -3.42
N ALA A 127 -6.61 -2.03 -3.26
CA ALA A 127 -7.72 -2.96 -3.48
C ALA A 127 -7.80 -3.42 -4.95
N ILE A 128 -7.63 -2.51 -5.91
CA ILE A 128 -7.62 -2.85 -7.35
C ILE A 128 -6.42 -3.74 -7.68
N TYR A 129 -5.25 -3.46 -7.10
CA TYR A 129 -4.06 -4.30 -7.29
C TYR A 129 -4.26 -5.74 -6.78
N ALA A 130 -4.89 -5.92 -5.61
CA ALA A 130 -5.17 -7.25 -5.07
C ALA A 130 -6.02 -8.09 -6.04
N VAL A 131 -7.04 -7.50 -6.65
CA VAL A 131 -7.88 -8.17 -7.65
C VAL A 131 -7.09 -8.45 -8.93
N LEU A 132 -6.27 -7.52 -9.42
CA LEU A 132 -5.48 -7.72 -10.64
C LEU A 132 -4.49 -8.88 -10.53
N VAL A 133 -3.82 -9.02 -9.38
CA VAL A 133 -2.85 -10.11 -9.14
C VAL A 133 -3.55 -11.47 -9.07
N GLN A 134 -4.75 -11.54 -8.48
CA GLN A 134 -5.53 -12.78 -8.41
C GLN A 134 -5.96 -13.30 -9.79
N ASN A 135 -6.05 -12.43 -10.80
CA ASN A 135 -6.48 -12.78 -12.16
C ASN A 135 -5.33 -13.24 -13.07
N ILE A 136 -4.09 -13.34 -12.58
CA ILE A 136 -2.98 -13.87 -13.39
C ILE A 136 -3.20 -15.36 -13.64
N ALA A 137 -3.29 -15.75 -14.91
CA ALA A 137 -3.44 -17.15 -15.31
C ALA A 137 -2.17 -17.95 -14.96
N ILE A 138 -2.28 -18.87 -14.00
CA ILE A 138 -1.17 -19.70 -13.50
C ILE A 138 -0.86 -20.90 -14.43
N GLY A 139 -1.70 -21.15 -15.45
CA GLY A 139 -1.73 -22.43 -16.16
C GLY A 139 -1.06 -22.53 -17.54
N GLY A 140 -0.32 -21.51 -18.00
CA GLY A 140 0.20 -21.47 -19.38
C GLY A 140 1.72 -21.37 -19.51
N ASP A 141 2.32 -20.35 -18.88
CA ASP A 141 3.78 -20.11 -18.87
C ASP A 141 4.18 -19.33 -17.60
N PRO A 142 4.96 -19.93 -16.68
CA PRO A 142 5.43 -19.28 -15.46
C PRO A 142 6.19 -17.96 -15.73
N ILE A 143 6.92 -17.87 -16.84
CA ILE A 143 7.76 -16.72 -17.17
C ILE A 143 6.89 -15.52 -17.57
N GLY A 144 5.85 -15.74 -18.39
CA GLY A 144 4.87 -14.73 -18.76
C GLY A 144 3.99 -14.26 -17.60
N ALA A 145 3.66 -15.17 -16.67
CA ALA A 145 2.92 -14.83 -15.45
C ALA A 145 3.72 -13.86 -14.55
N ILE A 146 5.03 -14.11 -14.38
CA ILE A 146 5.92 -13.25 -13.60
C ILE A 146 6.06 -11.85 -14.23
N TRP A 147 6.15 -11.76 -15.56
CA TRP A 147 6.16 -10.48 -16.26
C TRP A 147 4.90 -9.65 -16.03
N SER A 148 3.73 -10.30 -16.06
CA SER A 148 2.45 -9.64 -15.78
C SER A 148 2.39 -9.13 -14.35
N TYR A 149 2.88 -9.92 -13.39
CA TYR A 149 2.98 -9.52 -11.98
C TYR A 149 3.89 -8.29 -11.79
N ILE A 150 5.06 -8.28 -12.43
CA ILE A 150 5.97 -7.12 -12.43
C ILE A 150 5.26 -5.89 -13.00
N GLY A 151 4.56 -6.04 -14.12
CA GLY A 151 3.79 -4.97 -14.76
C GLY A 151 2.73 -4.35 -13.83
N TYR A 152 1.94 -5.18 -13.15
CA TYR A 152 0.92 -4.70 -12.19
C TYR A 152 1.54 -4.01 -10.98
N THR A 153 2.70 -4.49 -10.50
CA THR A 153 3.40 -3.89 -9.37
C THR A 153 3.97 -2.50 -9.72
N VAL A 154 4.49 -2.33 -10.95
CA VAL A 154 4.95 -1.02 -11.45
C VAL A 154 3.76 -0.06 -11.67
N LEU A 155 2.65 -0.55 -12.19
CA LEU A 155 1.42 0.23 -12.34
C LEU A 155 0.91 0.73 -10.98
N LEU A 156 0.91 -0.13 -9.95
CA LEU A 156 0.58 0.27 -8.58
C LEU A 156 1.51 1.39 -8.10
N CYS A 157 2.83 1.24 -8.27
CA CYS A 157 3.79 2.27 -7.88
C CYS A 157 3.52 3.62 -8.55
N PHE A 158 3.26 3.62 -9.86
CA PHE A 158 2.92 4.84 -10.60
C PHE A 158 1.62 5.48 -10.12
N THR A 159 0.58 4.67 -9.92
CA THR A 159 -0.72 5.17 -9.44
C THR A 159 -0.61 5.75 -8.04
N LEU A 160 0.10 5.09 -7.12
CA LEU A 160 0.38 5.59 -5.77
C LEU A 160 1.11 6.95 -5.78
N PHE A 161 2.08 7.13 -6.67
CA PHE A 161 2.73 8.43 -6.83
C PHE A 161 1.78 9.50 -7.38
N LYS A 162 0.85 9.15 -8.25
CA LYS A 162 -0.09 10.11 -8.84
C LYS A 162 -1.23 10.51 -7.90
N THR A 163 -1.61 9.65 -6.94
CA THR A 163 -2.74 9.87 -6.02
C THR A 163 -2.69 11.20 -5.29
N GLY A 164 -1.51 11.65 -4.86
CA GLY A 164 -1.35 12.91 -4.13
C GLY A 164 -1.62 14.15 -4.98
N SER A 165 -1.29 14.11 -6.27
CA SER A 165 -1.63 15.21 -7.18
C SER A 165 -3.11 15.22 -7.52
N LEU A 166 -3.72 14.02 -7.68
CA LEU A 166 -5.14 13.89 -8.02
C LEU A 166 -6.05 14.37 -6.89
N ALA A 167 -5.72 14.01 -5.65
CA ALA A 167 -6.51 14.45 -4.50
C ALA A 167 -6.49 15.98 -4.34
N LYS A 168 -5.32 16.60 -4.52
CA LYS A 168 -5.17 18.07 -4.43
C LYS A 168 -5.86 18.81 -5.58
N SER A 169 -5.89 18.25 -6.79
CA SER A 169 -6.57 18.88 -7.93
C SER A 169 -8.09 18.88 -7.79
N ILE A 170 -8.68 17.87 -7.14
CA ILE A 170 -10.15 17.76 -6.96
C ILE A 170 -10.69 18.84 -6.02
N PHE A 171 -9.98 19.17 -4.94
CA PHE A 171 -10.43 20.17 -3.97
C PHE A 171 -9.97 21.61 -4.29
N GLY A 172 -9.26 21.81 -5.41
CA GLY A 172 -8.74 23.13 -5.79
C GLY A 172 -7.83 23.74 -4.71
N ALA A 173 -7.17 22.90 -3.90
CA ALA A 173 -6.35 23.33 -2.79
C ALA A 173 -5.02 23.90 -3.31
N HIS A 174 -4.98 25.21 -3.55
CA HIS A 174 -3.79 25.90 -4.03
C HIS A 174 -2.89 26.37 -2.86
N TYR A 175 -2.33 25.44 -2.09
CA TYR A 175 -1.18 25.76 -1.22
C TYR A 175 -0.08 24.72 -1.43
N LEU A 176 0.90 25.12 -2.23
CA LEU A 176 2.26 24.55 -2.37
C LEU A 176 2.39 23.12 -2.91
N ALA A 177 1.89 22.88 -4.12
CA ALA A 177 2.49 21.87 -4.98
C ALA A 177 2.70 22.47 -6.38
N LYS A 178 3.75 23.28 -6.54
CA LYS A 178 4.42 23.31 -7.84
C LYS A 178 5.15 21.96 -7.88
N PRO A 179 4.70 20.96 -8.66
CA PRO A 179 5.55 19.81 -8.89
C PRO A 179 6.86 20.38 -9.44
N PHE A 180 7.97 19.91 -8.88
CA PHE A 180 9.36 20.22 -9.25
C PHE A 180 9.48 20.59 -10.73
N ARG A 181 9.36 21.89 -11.04
CA ARG A 181 9.47 22.43 -12.39
C ARG A 181 10.88 22.98 -12.50
N TRP A 182 11.76 22.21 -13.13
CA TRP A 182 12.95 22.76 -13.77
C TRP A 182 12.50 23.70 -14.90
N THR A 183 12.21 24.95 -14.56
CA THR A 183 12.21 26.02 -15.55
C THR A 183 13.14 27.09 -15.02
N TYR A 184 14.40 27.01 -15.45
CA TYR A 184 15.36 28.10 -15.39
C TYR A 184 14.85 29.24 -16.28
N GLU A 185 14.03 30.14 -15.74
CA GLU A 185 13.77 31.42 -16.40
C GLU A 185 14.96 32.35 -16.16
N GLY A 186 15.98 32.21 -17.01
CA GLY A 186 16.93 33.26 -17.29
C GLY A 186 16.24 34.39 -18.06
N LYS A 187 15.60 35.31 -17.32
CA LYS A 187 15.22 36.64 -17.81
C LYS A 187 15.45 37.67 -16.70
N LEU A 188 16.72 37.84 -16.36
CA LEU A 188 17.23 39.12 -15.87
C LEU A 188 18.23 39.61 -16.93
N LEU A 189 18.19 40.91 -17.22
CA LEU A 189 18.95 41.64 -18.25
C LEU A 189 18.20 41.87 -19.57
N LYS A 190 17.15 42.69 -19.51
CA LYS A 190 17.02 43.80 -20.45
C LYS A 190 17.10 45.09 -19.65
N ALA A 191 18.32 45.62 -19.54
CA ALA A 191 18.59 47.04 -19.44
C ALA A 191 19.29 47.41 -20.76
#